data_AF-A0A7Z9PT03-F1
#
_entry.id   AF-A0A7Z9PT03-F1
#
_cell.length_a   1.000
_cell.length_b   1.000
_cell.length_c   1.000
_cell.angle_alpha   90.00
_cell.angle_beta   90.00
_cell.angle_gamma   90.00
#
_symmetry.space_group_name_H-M   'P 1'
#
loop_
_entity.id
_entity.type
_entity.pdbx_description
1 polymer ?
#
loop_
_entity_poly.entity_id
_entity_poly.type
_entity_poly.pdbx_seq_one_letter_code
_entity_poly.pdbx_strand_id
1 'polypeptide(L)'
;MSTTGTAVAEDTSQKRSGEERATALGPGIIRLPGGAYVSPQSAQILARCLGPLAFLKTSASFSVNGELDGDEPLLFLYPLPAEASLVRVAIGGEQLLPGSLEVKSLTDLPESAERPEAPDALYEEFGAETTPVFSLQLESWKEHLAGGGTFEIELEYATGLPTIDGRICLSCPTQVSPHLGAETVPQIQVGVVIEDGNELVDEPSSNFPLESETGAESVTLTGTLENVTENLEVTFRPGRTQMPVTRLRRSGEHFIFSIFPPTSIPASPQRRDIVFAIDASENLDQDAYNIIKADICQALRTLDENDRFALVTFGRDIDGYDGGEFCDIEKVEEACEWLESTRPQGRA
;
A
#
# COMPACT_ATOMS: atom_id res chain seq x y z
N MET A 1 47.06 -39.12 14.36
CA MET A 1 46.62 -37.74 14.65
C MET A 1 46.11 -37.17 13.35
N SER A 2 44.79 -37.01 13.22
CA SER A 2 44.18 -36.36 12.05
C SER A 2 43.02 -35.54 12.58
N THR A 3 43.11 -34.23 12.39
CA THR A 3 42.17 -33.21 12.86
C THR A 3 41.02 -33.06 11.89
N THR A 4 39.83 -33.11 12.45
CA THR A 4 38.51 -32.87 11.86
C THR A 4 38.40 -31.43 11.36
N GLY A 5 38.01 -31.25 10.10
CA GLY A 5 37.62 -29.95 9.53
C GLY A 5 36.11 -29.80 9.60
N THR A 6 35.65 -28.83 10.38
CA THR A 6 34.24 -28.41 10.48
C THR A 6 33.96 -27.44 9.33
N ALA A 7 33.08 -27.81 8.40
CA ALA A 7 32.54 -26.89 7.41
C ALA A 7 31.48 -26.02 8.11
N VAL A 8 31.74 -24.72 8.18
CA VAL A 8 30.77 -23.71 8.61
C VAL A 8 29.89 -23.43 7.39
N ALA A 9 28.57 -23.63 7.56
CA ALA A 9 27.58 -23.26 6.56
C ALA A 9 27.59 -21.74 6.37
N GLU A 10 27.76 -21.31 5.12
CA GLU A 10 27.59 -19.92 4.72
C GLU A 10 26.12 -19.55 4.86
N ASP A 11 25.85 -18.63 5.78
CA ASP A 11 24.58 -17.94 5.97
C ASP A 11 24.38 -16.98 4.79
N THR A 12 23.75 -17.47 3.72
CA THR A 12 23.32 -16.65 2.59
C THR A 12 22.05 -15.88 2.95
N SER A 13 22.16 -14.91 3.86
CA SER A 13 21.19 -13.82 3.97
C SER A 13 21.41 -12.82 2.83
N GLN A 14 21.03 -13.22 1.62
CA GLN A 14 20.85 -12.25 0.53
C GLN A 14 19.75 -11.27 0.96
N LYS A 15 20.15 -10.07 1.38
CA LYS A 15 19.24 -8.93 1.56
C LYS A 15 18.54 -8.68 0.23
N ARG A 16 17.30 -9.16 0.13
CA ARG A 16 16.36 -8.86 -0.97
C ARG A 16 16.24 -7.34 -1.13
N SER A 17 16.21 -6.89 -2.38
CA SER A 17 16.07 -5.47 -2.74
C SER A 17 14.70 -4.94 -2.26
N GLY A 18 14.56 -3.63 -2.08
CA GLY A 18 13.35 -3.02 -1.51
C GLY A 18 12.07 -3.29 -2.29
N GLU A 19 12.17 -3.53 -3.61
CA GLU A 19 11.03 -3.88 -4.48
C GLU A 19 10.64 -5.36 -4.39
N GLU A 20 11.54 -6.25 -3.94
CA GLU A 20 11.27 -7.68 -3.69
C GLU A 20 10.61 -7.95 -2.32
N ARG A 21 10.37 -6.91 -1.52
CA ARG A 21 9.91 -7.06 -0.12
C ARG A 21 8.42 -6.94 0.09
N ALA A 22 7.64 -6.41 -0.86
CA ALA A 22 6.20 -6.33 -0.70
C ALA A 22 5.54 -7.69 -1.01
N THR A 23 5.26 -8.45 0.04
CA THR A 23 4.56 -9.72 0.02
C THR A 23 3.07 -9.46 -0.23
N ALA A 24 2.72 -9.39 -1.52
CA ALA A 24 1.34 -9.23 -1.94
C ALA A 24 0.48 -10.42 -1.48
N LEU A 25 -0.55 -10.13 -0.69
CA LEU A 25 -1.46 -11.12 -0.07
C LEU A 25 -2.74 -11.36 -0.88
N GLY A 26 -2.96 -10.59 -1.94
CA GLY A 26 -4.15 -10.65 -2.79
C GLY A 26 -5.46 -10.46 -2.02
N PRO A 27 -6.56 -11.12 -2.42
CA PRO A 27 -7.85 -11.01 -1.75
C PRO A 27 -7.90 -11.71 -0.38
N GLY A 28 -6.74 -12.01 0.20
CA GLY A 28 -6.54 -12.72 1.46
C GLY A 28 -5.91 -14.09 1.23
N ILE A 29 -5.09 -14.53 2.19
CA ILE A 29 -4.41 -15.83 2.16
C ILE A 29 -4.55 -16.54 3.50
N ILE A 30 -4.53 -17.87 3.50
CA ILE A 30 -4.46 -18.66 4.73
C ILE A 30 -3.03 -19.15 4.93
N ARG A 31 -2.42 -18.85 6.07
CA ARG A 31 -1.15 -19.41 6.53
C ARG A 31 -1.42 -20.61 7.43
N LEU A 32 -0.92 -21.77 7.03
CA LEU A 32 -1.04 -23.02 7.77
C LEU A 32 -0.01 -23.10 8.91
N PRO A 33 -0.24 -23.93 9.95
CA PRO A 33 0.72 -24.14 11.04
C PRO A 33 2.12 -24.61 10.60
N GLY A 34 2.24 -25.22 9.43
CA GLY A 34 3.53 -25.63 8.85
C GLY A 34 4.24 -24.52 8.06
N GLY A 35 3.73 -23.29 8.07
CA GLY A 35 4.26 -22.15 7.30
C GLY A 35 3.87 -22.13 5.81
N ALA A 36 3.13 -23.13 5.34
CA ALA A 36 2.61 -23.15 3.97
C ALA A 36 1.44 -22.19 3.79
N TYR A 37 1.25 -21.70 2.57
CA TYR A 37 0.22 -20.73 2.24
C TYR A 37 -0.83 -21.28 1.27
N VAL A 38 -2.09 -20.92 1.51
CA VAL A 38 -3.23 -21.29 0.67
C VAL A 38 -3.93 -20.04 0.15
N SER A 39 -3.83 -19.84 -1.17
CA SER A 39 -4.62 -18.85 -1.90
C SER A 39 -6.08 -19.29 -2.02
N PRO A 40 -7.02 -18.35 -2.20
CA PRO A 40 -8.39 -18.70 -2.50
C PRO A 40 -8.51 -19.33 -3.89
N GLN A 41 -9.51 -20.20 -4.06
CA GLN A 41 -9.90 -20.77 -5.35
C GLN A 41 -10.60 -19.74 -6.23
N SER A 42 -11.45 -18.92 -5.61
CA SER A 42 -12.13 -17.80 -6.25
C SER A 42 -12.30 -16.65 -5.27
N ALA A 43 -12.36 -15.44 -5.80
CA ALA A 43 -12.66 -14.26 -5.02
C ALA A 43 -13.58 -13.30 -5.76
N GLN A 44 -14.27 -12.46 -5.01
CA GLN A 44 -15.03 -11.34 -5.51
C GLN A 44 -14.60 -10.07 -4.77
N ILE A 45 -14.26 -9.02 -5.50
CA ILE A 45 -13.97 -7.69 -4.95
C ILE A 45 -14.98 -6.71 -5.51
N LEU A 46 -15.78 -6.12 -4.63
CA LEU A 46 -16.71 -5.05 -4.95
C LEU A 46 -16.26 -3.77 -4.26
N ALA A 47 -16.06 -2.71 -5.04
CA ALA A 47 -15.71 -1.39 -4.53
C ALA A 47 -16.78 -0.38 -4.93
N ARG A 48 -17.14 0.49 -4.00
CA ARG A 48 -18.00 1.65 -4.24
C ARG A 48 -17.25 2.91 -3.83
N CYS A 49 -16.92 3.73 -4.82
CA CYS A 49 -16.16 4.95 -4.67
C CYS A 49 -17.09 6.16 -4.67
N LEU A 50 -16.86 7.05 -3.73
CA LEU A 50 -17.53 8.34 -3.62
C LEU A 50 -16.49 9.42 -3.37
N GLY A 51 -16.04 10.08 -4.44
CA GLY A 51 -14.89 10.98 -4.35
C GLY A 51 -13.68 10.24 -3.74
N PRO A 52 -13.02 10.82 -2.72
CA PRO A 52 -11.82 10.24 -2.11
C PRO A 52 -12.14 9.19 -1.04
N LEU A 53 -13.35 8.63 -1.03
CA LEU A 53 -13.75 7.57 -0.10
C LEU A 53 -14.14 6.33 -0.89
N ALA A 54 -13.77 5.16 -0.38
CA ALA A 54 -14.21 3.89 -0.92
C ALA A 54 -14.79 3.01 0.18
N PHE A 55 -15.82 2.25 -0.18
CA PHE A 55 -16.27 1.08 0.57
C PHE A 55 -15.91 -0.16 -0.25
N LEU A 56 -15.17 -1.09 0.34
CA LEU A 56 -14.75 -2.32 -0.31
C LEU A 56 -15.36 -3.52 0.41
N LYS A 57 -15.78 -4.49 -0.37
CA LYS A 57 -16.15 -5.85 0.05
C LYS A 57 -15.27 -6.84 -0.70
N THR A 58 -14.56 -7.69 0.03
CA THR A 58 -13.86 -8.85 -0.52
C THR A 58 -14.51 -10.11 0.02
N SER A 59 -14.90 -11.03 -0.86
CA SER A 59 -15.34 -12.38 -0.51
C SER A 59 -14.36 -13.36 -1.15
N ALA A 60 -13.79 -14.27 -0.37
CA ALA A 60 -12.79 -15.23 -0.84
C ALA A 60 -13.16 -16.65 -0.41
N SER A 61 -13.09 -17.59 -1.34
CA SER A 61 -13.46 -18.99 -1.15
C SER A 61 -12.20 -19.86 -1.14
N PHE A 62 -11.96 -20.57 -0.05
CA PHE A 62 -10.76 -21.40 0.16
C PHE A 62 -11.12 -22.89 0.14
N SER A 63 -10.16 -23.70 -0.30
CA SER A 63 -10.16 -25.14 -0.06
C SER A 63 -8.80 -25.51 0.46
N VAL A 64 -8.73 -26.00 1.69
CA VAL A 64 -7.48 -26.28 2.37
C VAL A 64 -7.23 -27.79 2.32
N ASN A 65 -6.21 -28.18 1.57
CA ASN A 65 -5.71 -29.56 1.51
C ASN A 65 -4.32 -29.59 2.15
N GLY A 66 -4.26 -29.55 3.49
CA GLY A 66 -3.00 -29.46 4.21
C GLY A 66 -3.12 -29.88 5.67
N GLU A 67 -1.97 -30.04 6.34
CA GLU A 67 -1.93 -30.31 7.77
C GLU A 67 -2.36 -29.07 8.54
N LEU A 68 -3.45 -29.20 9.30
CA LEU A 68 -4.01 -28.12 10.13
C LEU A 68 -3.55 -28.21 11.58
N ASP A 69 -2.82 -29.28 11.94
CA ASP A 69 -2.21 -29.48 13.24
C ASP A 69 -0.76 -28.97 13.20
N GLY A 70 -0.34 -28.30 14.28
CA GLY A 70 1.01 -27.76 14.40
C GLY A 70 1.12 -26.82 15.59
N ASP A 71 2.35 -26.41 15.88
CA ASP A 71 2.66 -25.52 17.01
C ASP A 71 2.37 -24.05 16.69
N GLU A 72 2.31 -23.69 15.40
CA GLU A 72 1.99 -22.33 14.95
C GLU A 72 0.48 -22.14 14.69
N PRO A 73 -0.05 -20.91 14.85
CA PRO A 73 -1.46 -20.64 14.65
C PRO A 73 -1.86 -20.74 13.17
N LEU A 74 -3.13 -21.11 12.95
CA LEU A 74 -3.77 -21.10 11.63
C LEU A 74 -4.35 -19.70 11.39
N LEU A 75 -3.82 -18.98 10.40
CA LEU A 75 -4.12 -17.56 10.23
C LEU A 75 -4.73 -17.25 8.86
N PHE A 76 -5.76 -16.41 8.85
CA PHE A 76 -6.13 -15.63 7.67
C PHE A 76 -5.38 -14.29 7.71
N LEU A 77 -4.75 -13.93 6.60
CA LEU A 77 -3.99 -12.69 6.43
C LEU A 77 -4.58 -11.88 5.26
N TYR A 78 -4.78 -10.57 5.47
CA TYR A 78 -5.32 -9.66 4.45
C TYR A 78 -4.59 -8.31 4.49
N PRO A 79 -4.23 -7.71 3.33
CA PRO A 79 -3.55 -6.41 3.29
C PRO A 79 -4.58 -5.30 3.50
N LEU A 80 -4.73 -4.85 4.76
CA LEU A 80 -5.73 -3.85 5.12
C LEU A 80 -5.06 -2.47 5.15
N PRO A 81 -5.55 -1.48 4.38
CA PRO A 81 -4.97 -0.13 4.41
C PRO A 81 -4.96 0.45 5.83
N ALA A 82 -3.91 1.19 6.19
CA ALA A 82 -3.77 1.74 7.56
C ALA A 82 -4.93 2.66 7.97
N GLU A 83 -5.49 3.40 7.01
CA GLU A 83 -6.62 4.31 7.20
C GLU A 83 -7.98 3.60 7.09
N ALA A 84 -8.01 2.28 6.92
CA ALA A 84 -9.24 1.53 6.76
C ALA A 84 -10.00 1.39 8.08
N SER A 85 -11.30 1.65 8.02
CA SER A 85 -12.26 1.31 9.06
C SER A 85 -12.93 -0.01 8.70
N LEU A 86 -12.58 -1.07 9.43
CA LEU A 86 -13.19 -2.39 9.27
C LEU A 86 -14.67 -2.35 9.71
N VAL A 87 -15.57 -2.74 8.82
CA VAL A 87 -17.03 -2.67 9.02
C VAL A 87 -17.62 -4.04 9.31
N ARG A 88 -17.21 -5.06 8.56
CA ARG A 88 -17.73 -6.42 8.69
C ARG A 88 -16.65 -7.45 8.39
N VAL A 89 -16.71 -8.53 9.16
CA VAL A 89 -15.93 -9.76 8.97
C VAL A 89 -16.92 -10.90 9.13
N ALA A 90 -16.99 -11.78 8.15
CA ALA A 90 -17.78 -12.99 8.22
C ALA A 90 -16.97 -14.19 7.76
N ILE A 91 -17.17 -15.33 8.44
CA ILE A 91 -16.43 -16.57 8.22
C ILE A 91 -17.41 -17.72 8.19
N GLY A 92 -17.41 -18.51 7.11
CA GLY A 92 -18.30 -19.66 6.98
C GLY A 92 -19.79 -19.31 7.15
N GLY A 93 -20.18 -18.08 6.79
CA GLY A 93 -21.53 -17.54 6.99
C GLY A 93 -21.82 -16.98 8.39
N GLU A 94 -20.92 -17.16 9.36
CA GLU A 94 -21.01 -16.54 10.68
C GLU A 94 -20.45 -15.11 10.64
N GLN A 95 -21.20 -14.15 11.17
CA GLN A 95 -20.79 -12.76 11.21
C GLN A 95 -20.07 -12.44 12.53
N LEU A 96 -18.77 -12.14 12.45
CA LEU A 96 -17.95 -11.73 13.59
C LEU A 96 -18.08 -10.22 13.88
N LEU A 97 -18.26 -9.43 12.82
CA LEU A 97 -18.42 -7.98 12.88
C LEU A 97 -19.62 -7.49 12.04
N PRO A 98 -20.39 -6.48 12.50
CA PRO A 98 -20.52 -5.99 13.88
C PRO A 98 -20.85 -7.08 14.90
N GLY A 99 -20.06 -7.14 15.97
CA GLY A 99 -20.24 -7.99 17.15
C GLY A 99 -19.82 -7.21 18.39
N SER A 100 -19.92 -7.79 19.59
CA SER A 100 -19.44 -7.17 20.82
C SER A 100 -17.91 -7.22 20.90
N LEU A 101 -17.24 -6.38 20.10
CA LEU A 101 -15.82 -6.12 20.29
C LEU A 101 -15.67 -5.10 21.42
N GLU A 102 -15.08 -5.52 22.54
CA GLU A 102 -14.44 -4.58 23.45
C GLU A 102 -13.14 -4.11 22.78
N VAL A 103 -13.18 -2.95 22.12
CA VAL A 103 -11.95 -2.26 21.72
C VAL A 103 -11.25 -1.84 23.00
N LYS A 104 -10.23 -2.60 23.41
CA LYS A 104 -9.34 -2.24 24.52
C LYS A 104 -8.17 -1.50 23.92
N SER A 105 -8.04 -0.21 24.21
CA SER A 105 -6.79 0.48 23.95
C SER A 105 -5.66 -0.24 24.68
N LEU A 106 -4.48 -0.34 24.06
CA LEU A 106 -3.28 -0.87 24.74
C LEU A 106 -2.96 -0.09 26.02
N THR A 107 -3.39 1.17 26.13
CA THR A 107 -3.26 2.01 27.32
C THR A 107 -4.23 1.63 28.45
N ASP A 108 -5.34 0.98 28.10
CA ASP A 108 -6.42 0.63 29.04
C ASP A 108 -6.32 -0.83 29.51
N LEU A 109 -5.40 -1.60 28.92
CA LEU A 109 -5.02 -2.92 29.39
C LEU A 109 -4.15 -2.77 30.65
N PRO A 110 -4.41 -3.54 31.73
CA PRO A 110 -3.54 -3.55 32.89
C PRO A 110 -2.12 -3.98 32.47
N GLU A 111 -1.08 -3.45 33.13
CA GLU A 111 0.33 -3.79 32.82
C GLU A 111 0.62 -5.30 32.89
N SER A 112 -0.21 -6.06 33.62
CA SER A 112 -0.13 -7.51 33.73
C SER A 112 -0.90 -8.29 32.66
N ALA A 113 -1.60 -7.63 31.73
CA ALA A 113 -2.26 -8.30 30.63
C ALA A 113 -1.19 -8.83 29.66
N GLU A 114 -1.23 -10.13 29.39
CA GLU A 114 -0.47 -10.71 28.28
C GLU A 114 -0.89 -9.98 27.01
N ARG A 115 0.08 -9.27 26.40
CA ARG A 115 -0.13 -8.67 25.09
C ARG A 115 -0.10 -9.81 24.08
N PRO A 116 -1.08 -9.91 23.18
CA PRO A 116 -0.96 -10.84 22.07
C PRO A 116 0.25 -10.39 21.24
N GLU A 117 1.33 -11.17 21.31
CA GLU A 117 2.47 -11.00 20.42
C GLU A 117 2.09 -11.65 19.09
N ALA A 118 2.31 -10.93 17.99
CA ALA A 118 2.21 -11.56 16.68
C ALA A 118 3.28 -12.65 16.59
N PRO A 119 3.01 -13.80 15.95
CA PRO A 119 4.02 -14.83 15.77
C PRO A 119 5.29 -14.25 15.15
N ASP A 120 6.47 -14.61 15.68
CA ASP A 120 7.78 -14.11 15.20
C ASP A 120 7.94 -14.28 13.68
N ALA A 121 7.41 -15.38 13.14
CA ALA A 121 7.39 -15.65 11.70
C ALA A 121 6.72 -14.54 10.88
N LEU A 122 5.65 -13.90 11.38
CA LEU A 122 5.01 -12.80 10.67
C LEU A 122 5.90 -11.55 10.63
N TYR A 123 6.73 -11.31 11.65
CA TYR A 123 7.69 -10.21 11.62
C TYR A 123 8.82 -10.47 10.63
N GLU A 124 9.27 -11.71 10.48
CA GLU A 124 10.27 -12.08 9.48
C GLU A 124 9.70 -12.00 8.06
N GLU A 125 8.47 -12.45 7.86
CA GLU A 125 7.80 -12.53 6.56
C GLU A 125 7.25 -11.16 6.10
N PHE A 126 6.71 -10.36 7.03
CA PHE A 126 5.99 -9.12 6.73
C PHE A 126 6.54 -7.88 7.47
N GLY A 127 7.60 -7.98 8.26
CA GLY A 127 8.11 -6.83 9.05
C GLY A 127 8.68 -5.69 8.21
N ALA A 128 8.89 -5.91 6.91
CA ALA A 128 9.28 -4.88 5.95
C ALA A 128 8.09 -4.32 5.13
N GLU A 129 6.87 -4.83 5.31
CA GLU A 129 5.69 -4.34 4.63
C GLU A 129 5.35 -2.92 5.06
N THR A 130 5.01 -2.07 4.10
CA THR A 130 4.50 -0.72 4.37
C THR A 130 2.99 -0.71 4.63
N THR A 131 2.29 -1.76 4.18
CA THR A 131 0.84 -1.92 4.38
C THR A 131 0.58 -2.81 5.60
N PRO A 132 -0.26 -2.38 6.55
CA PRO A 132 -0.66 -3.23 7.66
C PRO A 132 -1.31 -4.53 7.19
N VAL A 133 -1.00 -5.62 7.89
CA VAL A 133 -1.60 -6.93 7.65
C VAL A 133 -2.66 -7.16 8.72
N PHE A 134 -3.90 -7.30 8.30
CA PHE A 134 -4.97 -7.82 9.15
C PHE A 134 -4.76 -9.33 9.31
N SER A 135 -4.61 -9.79 10.54
CA SER A 135 -4.45 -11.20 10.88
C SER A 135 -5.61 -11.69 11.74
N LEU A 136 -6.10 -12.88 11.41
CA LEU A 136 -7.23 -13.50 12.10
C LEU A 136 -6.98 -14.98 12.33
N GLN A 137 -7.04 -15.39 13.59
CA GLN A 137 -6.91 -16.76 14.06
C GLN A 137 -8.15 -17.58 13.66
N LEU A 138 -7.94 -18.72 13.01
CA LEU A 138 -8.99 -19.57 12.42
C LEU A 138 -9.24 -20.87 13.20
N GLU A 139 -8.69 -21.02 14.40
CA GLU A 139 -8.74 -22.24 15.21
C GLU A 139 -10.18 -22.71 15.45
N SER A 140 -11.11 -21.78 15.66
CA SER A 140 -12.54 -22.08 15.85
C SER A 140 -13.22 -22.69 14.62
N TRP A 141 -12.63 -22.55 13.43
CA TRP A 141 -13.15 -23.08 12.16
C TRP A 141 -12.30 -24.21 11.59
N LYS A 142 -11.30 -24.70 12.33
CA LYS A 142 -10.39 -25.75 11.89
C LYS A 142 -11.10 -27.02 11.42
N GLU A 143 -12.14 -27.47 12.12
CA GLU A 143 -12.93 -28.65 11.72
C GLU A 143 -13.65 -28.45 10.38
N HIS A 144 -14.14 -27.23 10.11
CA HIS A 144 -14.79 -26.90 8.83
C HIS A 144 -13.77 -26.88 7.69
N LEU A 145 -12.58 -26.32 7.93
CA LEU A 145 -11.46 -26.32 6.99
C LEU A 145 -10.96 -27.75 6.71
N ALA A 146 -10.93 -28.62 7.72
CA ALA A 146 -10.53 -30.03 7.59
C ALA A 146 -11.54 -30.87 6.78
N GLY A 147 -12.81 -30.44 6.73
CA GLY A 147 -13.90 -31.17 6.09
C GLY A 147 -13.82 -31.26 4.56
N GLY A 148 -12.81 -30.65 3.92
CA GLY A 148 -12.59 -30.67 2.48
C GLY A 148 -13.62 -29.87 1.67
N GLY A 149 -14.47 -29.09 2.35
CA GLY A 149 -15.44 -28.19 1.72
C GLY A 149 -14.83 -26.84 1.34
N THR A 150 -15.60 -26.04 0.61
CA THR A 150 -15.28 -24.63 0.35
C THR A 150 -15.59 -23.81 1.60
N PHE A 151 -14.64 -22.99 2.01
CA PHE A 151 -14.74 -22.12 3.17
C PHE A 151 -14.66 -20.66 2.74
N GLU A 152 -15.68 -19.87 3.08
CA GLU A 152 -15.77 -18.48 2.65
C GLU A 152 -15.38 -17.52 3.77
N ILE A 153 -14.58 -16.52 3.44
CA ILE A 153 -14.25 -15.38 4.31
C ILE A 153 -14.69 -14.10 3.58
N GLU A 154 -15.48 -13.27 4.26
CA GLU A 154 -15.88 -11.96 3.78
C GLU A 154 -15.29 -10.86 4.67
N LEU A 155 -14.73 -9.83 4.03
CA LEU A 155 -14.21 -8.62 4.66
C LEU A 155 -14.87 -7.39 4.03
N GLU A 156 -15.39 -6.48 4.84
CA GLU A 156 -15.90 -5.18 4.39
C GLU A 156 -15.24 -4.06 5.17
N TYR A 157 -14.77 -3.03 4.48
CA TYR A 157 -14.15 -1.86 5.10
C TYR A 157 -14.38 -0.58 4.29
N ALA A 158 -14.30 0.55 4.97
CA ALA A 158 -14.25 1.86 4.34
C ALA A 158 -12.83 2.44 4.45
N THR A 159 -12.35 3.13 3.43
CA THR A 159 -11.01 3.75 3.44
C THR A 159 -11.01 5.07 2.66
N GLY A 160 -10.07 5.95 3.00
CA GLY A 160 -9.69 7.06 2.14
C GLY A 160 -8.91 6.58 0.92
N LEU A 161 -9.08 7.26 -0.22
CA LEU A 161 -8.35 7.04 -1.45
C LEU A 161 -7.34 8.17 -1.67
N PRO A 162 -6.07 7.85 -1.98
CA PRO A 162 -5.08 8.87 -2.30
C PRO A 162 -5.46 9.61 -3.59
N THR A 163 -5.00 10.85 -3.68
CA THR A 163 -5.11 11.66 -4.90
C THR A 163 -3.71 11.95 -5.43
N ILE A 164 -3.44 11.53 -6.67
CA ILE A 164 -2.16 11.72 -7.37
C ILE A 164 -2.47 12.48 -8.66
N ASP A 165 -1.85 13.65 -8.86
CA ASP A 165 -2.09 14.52 -10.03
C ASP A 165 -3.59 14.79 -10.30
N GLY A 166 -4.33 15.00 -9.21
CA GLY A 166 -5.77 15.24 -9.24
C GLY A 166 -6.61 14.02 -9.62
N ARG A 167 -6.02 12.83 -9.82
CA ARG A 167 -6.74 11.57 -9.96
C ARG A 167 -6.86 10.89 -8.62
N ILE A 168 -8.03 10.36 -8.34
CA ILE A 168 -8.28 9.50 -7.20
C ILE A 168 -7.90 8.07 -7.60
N CYS A 169 -7.11 7.40 -6.78
CA CYS A 169 -6.60 6.07 -7.06
C CYS A 169 -7.20 5.05 -6.09
N LEU A 170 -7.97 4.11 -6.62
CA LEU A 170 -8.39 2.90 -5.93
C LEU A 170 -7.38 1.80 -6.23
N SER A 171 -6.89 1.13 -5.18
CA SER A 171 -6.11 -0.11 -5.30
C SER A 171 -6.87 -1.24 -4.64
N CYS A 172 -7.14 -2.30 -5.39
CA CYS A 172 -7.78 -3.51 -4.91
C CYS A 172 -6.73 -4.63 -4.81
N PRO A 173 -6.62 -5.33 -3.67
CA PRO A 173 -5.58 -6.33 -3.49
C PRO A 173 -5.93 -7.60 -4.27
N THR A 174 -5.33 -7.76 -5.45
CA THR A 174 -5.62 -8.86 -6.39
C THR A 174 -4.40 -9.72 -6.66
N GLN A 175 -3.20 -9.20 -6.45
CA GLN A 175 -1.95 -9.93 -6.64
C GLN A 175 -1.64 -10.79 -5.42
N VAL A 176 -1.41 -12.08 -5.64
CA VAL A 176 -0.74 -12.94 -4.65
C VAL A 176 0.70 -13.12 -5.09
N SER A 177 1.62 -12.88 -4.17
CA SER A 177 3.04 -12.92 -4.50
C SER A 177 3.53 -14.36 -4.72
N PRO A 178 4.31 -14.64 -5.78
CA PRO A 178 4.77 -16.00 -6.11
C PRO A 178 5.65 -16.66 -5.05
N HIS A 179 6.39 -15.89 -4.24
CA HIS A 179 7.29 -16.43 -3.21
C HIS A 179 6.55 -17.08 -2.04
N LEU A 180 5.26 -16.79 -1.85
CA LEU A 180 4.41 -17.47 -0.89
C LEU A 180 4.16 -18.94 -1.29
N GLY A 181 4.45 -19.32 -2.54
CA GLY A 181 4.31 -20.69 -3.02
C GLY A 181 2.86 -21.19 -3.01
N ALA A 182 1.89 -20.28 -2.97
CA ALA A 182 0.48 -20.64 -2.86
C ALA A 182 0.01 -21.33 -4.15
N GLU A 183 -0.55 -22.53 -4.00
CA GLU A 183 -0.74 -23.47 -5.11
C GLU A 183 -1.81 -23.06 -6.13
N THR A 184 -2.67 -22.12 -5.78
CA THR A 184 -3.85 -21.74 -6.58
C THR A 184 -3.76 -20.31 -7.08
N VAL A 185 -3.99 -20.12 -8.38
CA VAL A 185 -4.22 -18.80 -8.97
C VAL A 185 -5.72 -18.50 -8.87
N PRO A 186 -6.15 -17.51 -8.07
CA PRO A 186 -7.57 -17.22 -7.92
C PRO A 186 -8.15 -16.63 -9.21
N GLN A 187 -9.35 -17.07 -9.56
CA GLN A 187 -10.21 -16.30 -10.46
C GLN A 187 -10.91 -15.21 -9.65
N ILE A 188 -10.72 -13.94 -10.01
CA ILE A 188 -11.20 -12.79 -9.24
C ILE A 188 -12.27 -12.04 -10.04
N GLN A 189 -13.52 -12.08 -9.56
CA GLN A 189 -14.57 -11.22 -10.08
C GLN A 189 -14.45 -9.82 -9.47
N VAL A 190 -14.50 -8.79 -10.31
CA VAL A 190 -14.36 -7.41 -9.84
C VAL A 190 -15.54 -6.56 -10.30
N GLY A 191 -15.99 -5.67 -9.41
CA GLY A 191 -17.00 -4.67 -9.67
C GLY A 191 -16.65 -3.37 -8.96
N VAL A 192 -16.45 -2.29 -9.70
CA VAL A 192 -16.12 -0.96 -9.15
C VAL A 192 -17.20 0.02 -9.57
N VAL A 193 -17.87 0.65 -8.62
CA VAL A 193 -18.89 1.67 -8.86
C VAL A 193 -18.35 3.02 -8.42
N ILE A 194 -18.21 3.95 -9.36
CA ILE A 194 -17.78 5.33 -9.11
C ILE A 194 -19.00 6.23 -9.14
N GLU A 195 -19.41 6.77 -8.01
CA GLU A 195 -20.65 7.56 -7.88
C GLU A 195 -20.53 9.01 -8.35
N ASP A 196 -19.44 9.37 -9.03
CA ASP A 196 -19.19 10.71 -9.53
C ASP A 196 -19.75 10.94 -10.95
N GLY A 197 -20.10 9.86 -11.67
CA GLY A 197 -20.88 9.87 -12.91
C GLY A 197 -20.48 10.97 -13.92
N ASN A 198 -21.45 11.79 -14.32
CA ASN A 198 -21.29 12.89 -15.28
C ASN A 198 -20.34 14.03 -14.84
N GLU A 199 -19.85 14.03 -13.61
CA GLU A 199 -18.90 15.03 -13.10
C GLU A 199 -17.46 14.52 -13.13
N LEU A 200 -17.21 13.37 -13.77
CA LEU A 200 -15.88 12.93 -14.12
C LEU A 200 -15.33 13.75 -15.28
N VAL A 201 -14.08 14.20 -15.15
CA VAL A 201 -13.36 14.98 -16.17
C VAL A 201 -12.88 14.07 -17.30
N ASP A 202 -12.56 12.82 -16.97
CA ASP A 202 -12.11 11.80 -17.89
C ASP A 202 -12.75 10.45 -17.56
N GLU A 203 -12.77 9.56 -18.55
CA GLU A 203 -13.21 8.18 -18.36
C GLU A 203 -12.32 7.49 -17.32
N PRO A 204 -12.89 6.76 -16.35
CA PRO A 204 -12.12 5.94 -15.43
C PRO A 204 -11.21 4.99 -16.20
N SER A 205 -9.98 4.83 -15.71
CA SER A 205 -8.99 3.92 -16.29
C SER A 205 -8.60 2.85 -15.30
N SER A 206 -8.24 1.68 -15.83
CA SER A 206 -7.73 0.56 -15.04
C SER A 206 -6.53 -0.09 -15.72
N ASN A 207 -5.61 -0.64 -14.94
CA ASN A 207 -4.48 -1.41 -15.47
C ASN A 207 -4.90 -2.78 -16.05
N PHE A 208 -6.10 -3.26 -15.69
CA PHE A 208 -6.73 -4.43 -16.31
C PHE A 208 -7.89 -4.05 -17.24
N PRO A 209 -8.18 -4.85 -18.29
CA PRO A 209 -9.31 -4.60 -19.17
C PRO A 209 -10.63 -4.89 -18.44
N LEU A 210 -11.35 -3.84 -18.04
CA LEU A 210 -12.68 -3.94 -17.44
C LEU A 210 -13.73 -3.38 -18.41
N GLU A 211 -14.91 -3.99 -18.42
CA GLU A 211 -16.06 -3.46 -19.13
C GLU A 211 -16.60 -2.25 -18.36
N SER A 212 -16.77 -1.13 -19.06
CA SER A 212 -17.28 0.12 -18.49
C SER A 212 -18.70 0.38 -18.93
N GLU A 213 -19.60 0.59 -17.97
CA GLU A 213 -20.96 1.06 -18.18
C GLU A 213 -21.12 2.44 -17.52
N THR A 214 -21.41 3.45 -18.35
CA THR A 214 -21.61 4.83 -17.87
C THR A 214 -23.09 5.11 -17.72
N GLY A 215 -23.52 5.31 -16.47
CA GLY A 215 -24.83 5.83 -16.10
C GLY A 215 -24.79 7.34 -15.85
N ALA A 216 -25.97 7.92 -15.59
CA ALA A 216 -26.07 9.36 -15.32
C ALA A 216 -25.40 9.79 -13.99
N GLU A 217 -25.47 8.93 -12.97
CA GLU A 217 -24.98 9.21 -11.61
C GLU A 217 -23.75 8.38 -11.23
N SER A 218 -23.37 7.39 -12.04
CA SER A 218 -22.25 6.51 -11.73
C SER A 218 -21.61 5.94 -12.99
N VAL A 219 -20.33 5.56 -12.86
CA VAL A 219 -19.64 4.68 -13.82
C VAL A 219 -19.36 3.37 -13.13
N THR A 220 -19.71 2.26 -13.78
CA THR A 220 -19.48 0.90 -13.26
C THR A 220 -18.44 0.22 -14.12
N LEU A 221 -17.39 -0.31 -13.50
CA LEU A 221 -16.38 -1.16 -14.13
C LEU A 221 -16.54 -2.59 -13.64
N THR A 222 -16.69 -3.55 -14.54
CA THR A 222 -16.82 -4.98 -14.20
C THR A 222 -15.89 -5.85 -15.01
N GLY A 223 -15.44 -6.94 -14.42
CA GLY A 223 -14.61 -7.91 -15.14
C GLY A 223 -14.30 -9.15 -14.31
N THR A 224 -13.58 -10.07 -14.94
CA THR A 224 -12.97 -11.22 -14.27
C THR A 224 -11.48 -11.21 -14.56
N LEU A 225 -10.68 -11.29 -13.50
CA LEU A 225 -9.23 -11.27 -13.56
C LEU A 225 -8.69 -12.68 -13.31
N GLU A 226 -7.69 -13.06 -14.10
CA GLU A 226 -6.99 -14.34 -14.02
C GLU A 226 -5.48 -14.09 -14.17
N ASN A 227 -4.64 -14.88 -13.49
CA ASN A 227 -3.17 -14.76 -13.56
C ASN A 227 -2.65 -13.35 -13.26
N VAL A 228 -3.18 -12.75 -12.20
CA VAL A 228 -2.93 -11.36 -11.83
C VAL A 228 -1.51 -11.18 -11.29
N THR A 229 -0.74 -10.29 -11.91
CA THR A 229 0.66 -9.99 -11.55
C THR A 229 0.85 -8.69 -10.78
N GLU A 230 -0.21 -7.91 -10.60
CA GLU A 230 -0.21 -6.61 -9.93
C GLU A 230 -1.59 -6.33 -9.32
N ASN A 231 -1.68 -5.43 -8.36
CA ASN A 231 -2.99 -5.06 -7.81
C ASN A 231 -3.84 -4.35 -8.86
N LEU A 232 -5.17 -4.56 -8.83
CA LEU A 232 -6.08 -3.83 -9.69
C LEU A 232 -6.06 -2.37 -9.24
N GLU A 233 -5.61 -1.50 -10.14
CA GLU A 233 -5.64 -0.06 -9.96
C GLU A 233 -6.75 0.52 -10.83
N VAL A 234 -7.60 1.34 -10.21
CA VAL A 234 -8.61 2.13 -10.91
C VAL A 234 -8.37 3.59 -10.60
N THR A 235 -8.20 4.42 -11.63
CA THR A 235 -8.04 5.87 -11.45
C THR A 235 -9.17 6.62 -12.12
N PHE A 236 -9.66 7.66 -11.43
CA PHE A 236 -10.74 8.50 -11.92
C PHE A 236 -10.58 9.92 -11.40
N ARG A 237 -11.08 10.91 -12.15
CA ARG A 237 -10.92 12.32 -11.81
C ARG A 237 -12.27 13.03 -11.73
N PRO A 238 -12.87 13.18 -10.54
CA PRO A 238 -14.03 14.03 -10.36
C PRO A 238 -13.62 15.51 -10.42
N GLY A 239 -14.50 16.37 -10.91
CA GLY A 239 -14.33 17.82 -10.84
C GLY A 239 -14.54 18.54 -12.17
N ARG A 240 -13.98 19.73 -12.26
CA ARG A 240 -14.05 20.59 -13.45
C ARG A 240 -12.70 21.19 -13.74
N THR A 241 -12.47 21.50 -15.02
CA THR A 241 -11.19 22.03 -15.47
C THR A 241 -10.82 23.33 -14.77
N GLN A 242 -11.72 24.32 -14.72
CA GLN A 242 -11.35 25.69 -14.35
C GLN A 242 -11.83 26.17 -12.97
N MET A 243 -12.70 25.43 -12.28
CA MET A 243 -13.26 25.86 -11.00
C MET A 243 -13.28 24.71 -10.00
N PRO A 244 -13.04 24.98 -8.70
CA PRO A 244 -13.20 23.96 -7.69
C PRO A 244 -14.65 23.52 -7.64
N VAL A 245 -14.88 22.23 -7.48
CA VAL A 245 -16.22 21.66 -7.30
C VAL A 245 -16.40 21.33 -5.83
N THR A 246 -17.33 22.00 -5.18
CA THR A 246 -17.76 21.65 -3.83
C THR A 246 -19.01 20.78 -3.91
N ARG A 247 -19.03 19.67 -3.18
CA ARG A 247 -20.18 18.76 -3.14
C ARG A 247 -20.56 18.47 -1.71
N LEU A 248 -21.85 18.57 -1.42
CA LEU A 248 -22.43 18.15 -0.16
C LEU A 248 -23.45 17.05 -0.44
N ARG A 249 -23.14 15.81 -0.06
CA ARG A 249 -24.12 14.71 -0.04
C ARG A 249 -24.65 14.56 1.37
N ARG A 250 -25.96 14.40 1.51
CA ARG A 250 -26.64 14.22 2.80
C ARG A 250 -27.47 12.96 2.77
N SER A 251 -27.41 12.18 3.84
CA SER A 251 -28.27 11.02 4.07
C SER A 251 -28.57 10.92 5.57
N GLY A 252 -29.84 11.14 5.94
CA GLY A 252 -30.23 11.25 7.34
C GLY A 252 -29.46 12.36 8.07
N GLU A 253 -28.89 12.02 9.22
CA GLU A 253 -28.06 12.91 10.05
C GLU A 253 -26.59 13.00 9.59
N HIS A 254 -26.23 12.28 8.53
CA HIS A 254 -24.86 12.23 8.02
C HIS A 254 -24.71 13.05 6.74
N PHE A 255 -23.51 13.59 6.55
CA PHE A 255 -23.15 14.25 5.31
C PHE A 255 -21.70 13.99 4.94
N ILE A 256 -21.43 14.03 3.65
CA ILE A 256 -20.09 14.03 3.07
C ILE A 256 -19.93 15.36 2.35
N PHE A 257 -18.93 16.12 2.74
CA PHE A 257 -18.54 17.35 2.06
C PHE A 257 -17.19 17.13 1.35
N SER A 258 -17.20 17.21 0.02
CA SER A 258 -16.02 17.02 -0.82
C SER A 258 -15.69 18.32 -1.52
N ILE A 259 -14.40 18.66 -1.58
CA ILE A 259 -13.89 19.76 -2.40
C ILE A 259 -12.90 19.16 -3.38
N PHE A 260 -13.20 19.28 -4.67
CA PHE A 260 -12.29 18.90 -5.74
C PHE A 260 -11.62 20.16 -6.28
N PRO A 261 -10.28 20.24 -6.28
CA PRO A 261 -9.58 21.38 -6.88
C PRO A 261 -9.83 21.44 -8.39
N PRO A 262 -9.65 22.61 -9.03
CA PRO A 262 -9.62 22.70 -10.48
C PRO A 262 -8.58 21.75 -11.05
N THR A 263 -8.90 21.09 -12.16
CA THR A 263 -7.98 20.14 -12.80
C THR A 263 -7.01 20.78 -13.78
N SER A 264 -7.24 22.04 -14.18
CA SER A 264 -6.22 22.84 -14.87
C SER A 264 -5.23 23.41 -13.87
N ILE A 265 -3.96 23.08 -14.07
CA ILE A 265 -2.85 23.79 -13.45
C ILE A 265 -2.93 25.26 -13.93
N PRO A 266 -2.83 26.27 -13.04
CA PRO A 266 -2.76 27.66 -13.47
C PRO A 266 -1.64 27.83 -14.51
N ALA A 267 -1.87 28.64 -15.55
CA ALA A 267 -0.91 28.87 -16.64
C ALA A 267 0.47 29.40 -16.18
N SER A 268 0.56 29.82 -14.92
CA SER A 268 1.81 30.10 -14.23
C SER A 268 1.70 29.43 -12.86
N PRO A 269 2.33 28.26 -12.64
CA PRO A 269 2.46 27.74 -11.29
C PRO A 269 3.12 28.83 -10.44
N GLN A 270 2.58 29.07 -9.25
CA GLN A 270 3.11 30.08 -8.36
C GLN A 270 4.57 29.75 -8.07
N ARG A 271 5.49 30.69 -8.33
CA ARG A 271 6.92 30.53 -8.06
C ARG A 271 7.18 29.91 -6.69
N ARG A 272 7.91 28.79 -6.66
CA ARG A 272 8.29 28.11 -5.43
C ARG A 272 9.76 28.38 -5.13
N ASP A 273 10.06 28.58 -3.86
CA ASP A 273 11.41 28.60 -3.34
C ASP A 273 11.62 27.29 -2.57
N ILE A 274 12.41 26.37 -3.13
CA ILE A 274 12.57 25.01 -2.62
C ILE A 274 13.96 24.84 -2.01
N VAL A 275 14.05 24.28 -0.80
CA VAL A 275 15.34 23.98 -0.16
C VAL A 275 15.50 22.47 -0.07
N PHE A 276 16.53 21.94 -0.71
CA PHE A 276 16.95 20.56 -0.57
C PHE A 276 18.03 20.49 0.51
N ALA A 277 17.65 19.99 1.69
CA ALA A 277 18.57 19.74 2.80
C ALA A 277 18.94 18.25 2.82
N ILE A 278 20.22 17.95 2.63
CA ILE A 278 20.72 16.59 2.42
C ILE A 278 21.62 16.19 3.59
N ASP A 279 21.31 15.07 4.23
CA ASP A 279 22.18 14.47 5.23
C ASP A 279 23.46 13.95 4.55
N ALA A 280 24.59 14.51 4.94
CA ALA A 280 25.93 14.12 4.52
C ALA A 280 26.76 13.67 5.74
N SER A 281 26.13 13.07 6.75
CA SER A 281 26.82 12.49 7.89
C SER A 281 27.53 11.17 7.55
N GLU A 282 28.64 10.89 8.23
CA GLU A 282 29.45 9.68 8.02
C GLU A 282 28.71 8.36 8.33
N ASN A 283 27.59 8.41 9.06
CA ASN A 283 26.78 7.21 9.33
C ASN A 283 25.97 6.75 8.11
N LEU A 284 25.89 7.59 7.06
CA LEU A 284 25.17 7.28 5.86
C LEU A 284 26.02 6.35 4.98
N ASP A 285 25.42 5.23 4.57
CA ASP A 285 26.04 4.31 3.62
C ASP A 285 26.35 5.02 2.29
N GLN A 286 27.51 4.72 1.70
CA GLN A 286 27.99 5.44 0.52
C GLN A 286 27.14 5.18 -0.73
N ASP A 287 26.58 3.97 -0.87
CA ASP A 287 25.68 3.64 -1.97
C ASP A 287 24.33 4.34 -1.78
N ALA A 288 23.82 4.35 -0.55
CA ALA A 288 22.62 5.13 -0.21
C ALA A 288 22.80 6.64 -0.48
N TYR A 289 23.97 7.21 -0.15
CA TYR A 289 24.26 8.61 -0.45
C TYR A 289 24.30 8.88 -1.95
N ASN A 290 24.89 7.99 -2.74
CA ASN A 290 24.93 8.14 -4.20
C ASN A 290 23.54 8.08 -4.82
N ILE A 291 22.64 7.23 -4.30
CA ILE A 291 21.22 7.19 -4.70
C ILE A 291 20.54 8.52 -4.37
N ILE A 292 20.69 9.03 -3.14
CA ILE A 292 20.11 10.32 -2.73
C ILE A 292 20.57 11.45 -3.66
N LYS A 293 21.86 11.50 -4.01
CA LYS A 293 22.36 12.51 -4.97
C LYS A 293 21.68 12.40 -6.32
N ALA A 294 21.56 11.19 -6.87
CA ALA A 294 20.92 10.96 -8.16
C ALA A 294 19.45 11.41 -8.15
N ASP A 295 18.71 11.05 -7.09
CA ASP A 295 17.32 11.42 -6.91
C ASP A 295 17.13 12.94 -6.78
N ILE A 296 18.01 13.62 -6.04
CA ILE A 296 17.97 15.09 -5.91
C ILE A 296 18.30 15.76 -7.25
N CYS A 297 19.33 15.29 -7.98
CA CYS A 297 19.64 15.80 -9.32
C CYS A 297 18.46 15.61 -10.27
N GLN A 298 17.76 14.47 -10.20
CA GLN A 298 16.55 14.23 -10.98
C GLN A 298 15.42 15.19 -10.58
N ALA A 299 15.20 15.41 -9.28
CA ALA A 299 14.19 16.34 -8.78
C ALA A 299 14.49 17.80 -9.16
N LEU A 300 15.76 18.22 -9.14
CA LEU A 300 16.17 19.55 -9.59
C LEU A 300 15.87 19.76 -11.07
N ARG A 301 16.05 18.72 -11.90
CA ARG A 301 15.77 18.76 -13.35
C ARG A 301 14.28 18.75 -13.70
N THR A 302 13.38 18.50 -12.75
CA THR A 302 11.92 18.55 -12.95
C THR A 302 11.29 19.84 -12.41
N LEU A 303 12.09 20.76 -11.88
CA LEU A 303 11.62 22.08 -11.46
C LEU A 303 11.06 22.89 -12.64
N ASP A 304 10.06 23.71 -12.35
CA ASP A 304 9.46 24.62 -13.34
C ASP A 304 10.40 25.81 -13.61
N GLU A 305 10.29 26.43 -14.78
CA GLU A 305 11.10 27.59 -15.18
C GLU A 305 11.01 28.77 -14.21
N ASN A 306 9.93 28.86 -13.44
CA ASN A 306 9.72 29.93 -12.47
C ASN A 306 10.20 29.58 -11.05
N ASP A 307 10.62 28.35 -10.80
CA ASP A 307 11.07 27.91 -9.48
C ASP A 307 12.49 28.42 -9.16
N ARG A 308 12.80 28.53 -7.87
CA ARG A 308 14.15 28.63 -7.37
C ARG A 308 14.45 27.48 -6.43
N PHE A 309 15.73 27.13 -6.36
CA PHE A 309 16.19 26.10 -5.46
C PHE A 309 17.39 26.57 -4.64
N ALA A 310 17.53 26.05 -3.43
CA ALA A 310 18.75 26.09 -2.65
C ALA A 310 19.13 24.65 -2.29
N LEU A 311 20.44 24.37 -2.30
CA LEU A 311 20.97 23.04 -2.05
C LEU A 311 21.97 23.10 -0.90
N VAL A 312 21.66 22.38 0.17
CA VAL A 312 22.43 22.42 1.42
C VAL A 312 22.72 20.99 1.86
N THR A 313 23.97 20.70 2.17
CA THR A 313 24.36 19.47 2.86
C THR A 313 24.62 19.76 4.33
N PHE A 314 24.22 18.84 5.21
CA PHE A 314 24.50 18.94 6.64
C PHE A 314 25.13 17.64 7.14
N GLY A 315 26.23 17.75 7.86
CA GLY A 315 26.90 16.61 8.49
C GLY A 315 27.68 17.10 9.70
N ARG A 316 29.01 17.14 9.57
CA ARG A 316 29.86 17.84 10.54
C ARG A 316 29.66 19.36 10.50
N ASP A 317 29.73 19.90 9.29
CA ASP A 317 29.52 21.31 8.97
C ASP A 317 28.31 21.44 8.04
N ILE A 318 27.77 22.66 7.91
CA ILE A 318 26.75 22.98 6.92
C ILE A 318 27.49 23.58 5.73
N ASP A 319 27.29 23.01 4.55
CA ASP A 319 27.81 23.52 3.29
C ASP A 319 26.70 23.58 2.25
N GLY A 320 26.85 24.41 1.23
CA GLY A 320 25.81 24.59 0.22
C GLY A 320 26.35 25.05 -1.11
N TYR A 321 25.69 24.62 -2.18
CA TYR A 321 25.94 25.16 -3.50
C TYR A 321 25.66 26.67 -3.49
N ASP A 322 26.60 27.47 -4.00
CA ASP A 322 26.57 28.94 -3.93
C ASP A 322 26.31 29.48 -2.51
N GLY A 323 26.88 28.81 -1.49
CA GLY A 323 26.69 29.17 -0.08
C GLY A 323 25.31 28.83 0.49
N GLY A 324 24.49 28.06 -0.23
CA GLY A 324 23.13 27.69 0.18
C GLY A 324 22.09 28.77 -0.12
N GLU A 325 22.40 29.71 -1.01
CA GLU A 325 21.43 30.71 -1.49
C GLU A 325 20.45 30.11 -2.51
N PHE A 326 19.36 30.84 -2.76
CA PHE A 326 18.40 30.47 -3.80
C PHE A 326 18.94 30.82 -5.18
N CYS A 327 19.10 29.81 -6.02
CA CYS A 327 19.50 29.91 -7.41
C CYS A 327 18.30 29.71 -8.35
N ASP A 328 18.39 30.30 -9.53
CA ASP A 328 17.44 30.07 -10.63
C ASP A 328 17.75 28.74 -11.35
N ILE A 329 16.77 28.19 -12.07
CA ILE A 329 16.87 26.85 -12.69
C ILE A 329 18.03 26.69 -13.70
N GLU A 330 18.57 27.78 -14.26
CA GLU A 330 19.72 27.68 -15.17
C GLU A 330 20.98 27.16 -14.46
N LYS A 331 20.99 27.18 -13.12
CA LYS A 331 22.08 26.67 -12.27
C LYS A 331 21.95 25.19 -11.90
N VAL A 332 20.91 24.50 -12.37
CA VAL A 332 20.65 23.10 -12.01
C VAL A 332 21.84 22.19 -12.32
N GLU A 333 22.44 22.28 -13.50
CA GLU A 333 23.55 21.38 -13.85
C GLU A 333 24.82 21.68 -13.04
N GLU A 334 25.14 22.96 -12.80
CA GLU A 334 26.26 23.36 -11.92
C GLU A 334 26.05 22.86 -10.48
N ALA A 335 24.80 22.90 -9.99
CA ALA A 335 24.44 22.39 -8.67
C ALA A 335 24.52 20.86 -8.59
N CYS A 336 24.12 20.14 -9.65
CA CYS A 336 24.28 18.69 -9.75
C CYS A 336 25.76 18.29 -9.71
N GLU A 337 26.61 18.98 -10.47
CA GLU A 337 28.06 18.75 -10.47
C GLU A 337 28.68 18.98 -9.08
N TRP A 338 28.26 20.07 -8.40
CA TRP A 338 28.67 20.31 -7.02
C TRP A 338 28.25 19.15 -6.11
N LEU A 339 26.99 18.72 -6.18
CA LEU A 339 26.44 17.66 -5.34
C LEU A 339 27.17 16.33 -5.55
N GLU A 340 27.44 15.97 -6.80
CA GLU A 340 28.22 14.78 -7.16
C GLU A 340 29.61 14.80 -6.51
N SER A 341 30.25 15.96 -6.44
CA SER A 341 31.57 16.13 -5.83
C SER A 341 31.59 16.02 -4.29
N THR A 342 30.46 16.23 -3.61
CA THR A 342 30.37 16.16 -2.14
C THR A 342 30.63 14.75 -1.60
N ARG A 343 31.03 14.63 -0.34
CA ARG A 343 31.21 13.34 0.34
C ARG A 343 30.63 13.39 1.75
N PRO A 344 30.19 12.26 2.31
CA PRO A 344 29.80 12.19 3.71
C PRO A 344 30.98 12.65 4.60
N GLN A 345 30.69 13.42 5.64
CA GLN A 345 31.67 13.96 6.58
C GLN A 345 31.34 13.55 8.01
N GLY A 346 32.38 13.09 8.73
CA GLY A 346 32.30 12.55 10.09
C GLY A 346 32.79 13.47 11.19
N ARG A 347 32.50 13.10 12.44
CA ARG A 347 33.19 13.68 13.61
C ARG A 347 34.55 12.99 13.75
N ALA A 348 35.62 13.80 13.74
CA ALA A 348 36.99 13.32 14.01
C ALA A 348 37.18 12.88 15.47
#